data_AF-A0A815F0R9-F1
#
_entry.id   AF-A0A815F0R9-F1
#
_cell.length_a   1.000
_cell.length_b   1.000
_cell.length_c   1.000
_cell.angle_alpha   90.00
_cell.angle_beta   90.00
_cell.angle_gamma   90.00
#
_symmetry.space_group_name_H-M   'P 1'
#
loop_
_entity.id
_entity.type
_entity.pdbx_description
1 polymer ?
#
loop_
_entity_poly.entity_id
_entity_poly.type
_entity_poly.pdbx_seq_one_letter_code
_entity_poly.pdbx_strand_id
1 'polypeptide(L)'
;MLFSLRRCWRLLIILLTPLFLLPLPLCIHSAQARCAYIVLLLTVYWVSEAVPYAVTSLFPLALFPMLNILPGDEIGHNYFKDITTLFLGSMTLAHAMEYVHLHRRLALFVLSFVGASVKWSMAGLMSVTAFISMWINNSAATSIMLPVAIAIVDQLENYEKETFSNVQPAQEMVPIDTDVVFDIKTMTEEENENKGILQNTNTNMNDELTPFNNSPGDHHKSIFNYQKLKCGFLIAVAYSAALGGLTTLVGTGPNIFVKGFIDQ
;
A
#
# COMPACT_ATOMS: atom_id res chain seq x y z
N MET A 1 7.72 27.32 -18.17
CA MET A 1 6.88 27.27 -19.39
C MET A 1 5.96 26.04 -19.43
N LEU A 2 6.47 24.83 -19.16
CA LEU A 2 5.67 23.58 -19.09
C LEU A 2 4.49 23.64 -18.08
N PHE A 3 4.67 24.31 -16.94
CA PHE A 3 3.61 24.46 -15.92
C PHE A 3 2.44 25.34 -16.41
N SER A 4 2.71 26.42 -17.15
CA SER A 4 1.67 27.24 -17.79
C SER A 4 0.97 26.49 -18.91
N LEU A 5 1.70 25.70 -19.71
CA LEU A 5 1.11 24.92 -20.81
C LEU A 5 0.13 23.85 -20.27
N ARG A 6 0.48 23.17 -19.17
CA ARG A 6 -0.37 22.20 -18.50
C ARG A 6 -1.62 22.85 -17.88
N ARG A 7 -1.52 24.11 -17.45
CA ARG A 7 -2.64 24.91 -16.93
C ARG A 7 -3.54 25.45 -18.05
N CYS A 8 -2.97 25.91 -19.17
CA CYS A 8 -3.70 26.37 -20.34
C CYS A 8 -4.49 25.26 -21.03
N TRP A 9 -3.97 24.02 -21.04
CA TRP A 9 -4.68 22.91 -21.66
C TRP A 9 -6.00 22.57 -20.94
N ARG A 10 -6.04 22.64 -19.59
CA ARG A 10 -7.28 22.49 -18.83
C ARG A 10 -8.29 23.59 -19.15
N LEU A 11 -7.83 24.84 -19.25
CA LEU A 11 -8.68 25.98 -19.63
C LEU A 11 -9.21 25.84 -21.06
N LEU A 12 -8.39 25.35 -21.98
CA LEU A 12 -8.80 25.03 -23.35
C LEU A 12 -9.90 23.98 -23.36
N ILE A 13 -9.78 22.90 -22.58
CA ILE A 13 -10.82 21.87 -22.48
C ILE A 13 -12.12 22.46 -21.92
N ILE A 14 -12.03 23.28 -20.86
CA ILE A 14 -13.20 23.92 -20.23
C ILE A 14 -13.93 24.85 -21.20
N LEU A 15 -13.21 25.57 -22.07
CA LEU A 15 -13.81 26.48 -23.04
C LEU A 15 -14.29 25.75 -24.31
N LEU A 16 -13.49 24.82 -24.83
CA LEU A 16 -13.71 24.17 -26.11
C LEU A 16 -14.80 23.10 -26.04
N THR A 17 -14.89 22.36 -24.93
CA THR A 17 -15.90 21.29 -24.76
C THR A 17 -17.33 21.81 -24.85
N PRO A 18 -17.76 22.83 -24.07
CA PRO A 18 -19.12 23.36 -24.20
C PRO A 18 -19.35 24.00 -25.57
N LEU A 19 -18.34 24.65 -26.17
CA LEU A 19 -18.44 25.25 -27.50
C LEU A 19 -18.66 24.19 -28.59
N PHE A 20 -17.93 23.07 -28.51
CA PHE A 20 -18.04 21.95 -29.46
C PHE A 20 -19.36 21.19 -29.30
N LEU A 21 -19.89 21.08 -28.07
CA LEU A 21 -21.15 20.39 -27.79
C LEU A 21 -22.39 21.30 -27.97
N LEU A 22 -22.23 22.63 -28.04
CA LEU A 22 -23.31 23.62 -28.20
C LEU A 22 -24.24 23.39 -29.40
N PRO A 23 -23.79 22.87 -30.57
CA PRO A 23 -24.67 22.57 -31.68
C PRO A 23 -25.75 21.54 -31.33
N LEU A 24 -25.50 20.68 -30.34
CA LEU A 24 -26.39 19.57 -29.97
C LEU A 24 -27.74 20.04 -29.38
N PRO A 25 -27.79 20.93 -28.36
CA PRO A 25 -29.05 21.50 -27.89
C PRO A 25 -29.68 22.53 -28.84
N LEU A 26 -28.90 23.13 -29.75
CA LEU A 26 -29.38 24.13 -30.72
C LEU A 26 -29.98 23.51 -31.99
N CYS A 27 -29.45 22.38 -32.48
CA CYS A 27 -30.00 21.70 -33.65
C CYS A 27 -31.21 20.85 -33.30
N ILE A 28 -31.26 20.26 -32.09
CA ILE A 28 -32.35 19.40 -31.64
C ILE A 28 -32.96 20.02 -30.38
N HIS A 29 -34.08 20.73 -30.55
CA HIS A 29 -34.79 21.44 -29.48
C HIS A 29 -35.61 20.50 -28.57
N SER A 30 -35.09 19.32 -28.24
CA SER A 30 -35.72 18.34 -27.37
C SER A 30 -35.12 18.38 -25.96
N ALA A 31 -35.91 18.00 -24.94
CA ALA A 31 -35.41 17.90 -23.57
C ALA A 31 -34.28 16.86 -23.44
N GLN A 32 -34.36 15.78 -24.23
CA GLN A 32 -33.37 14.71 -24.28
C GLN A 32 -32.01 15.21 -24.79
N ALA A 33 -32.00 16.07 -25.82
CA ALA A 33 -30.76 16.62 -26.37
C ALA A 33 -30.05 17.57 -25.37
N ARG A 34 -30.81 18.37 -24.62
CA ARG A 34 -30.23 19.24 -23.57
C ARG A 34 -29.67 18.42 -22.39
N CYS A 35 -30.32 17.31 -22.04
CA CYS A 35 -29.81 16.38 -21.05
C CYS A 35 -28.52 15.69 -21.54
N ALA A 36 -28.52 15.18 -22.77
CA ALA A 36 -27.35 14.57 -23.39
C ALA A 36 -26.16 15.52 -23.47
N TYR A 37 -26.38 16.80 -23.79
CA TYR A 37 -25.36 17.85 -23.76
C TYR A 37 -24.65 17.92 -22.40
N ILE A 38 -25.42 17.94 -21.31
CA ILE A 38 -24.86 18.02 -19.95
C ILE A 38 -24.12 16.73 -19.60
N VAL A 39 -24.71 15.56 -19.86
CA VAL A 39 -24.06 14.27 -19.56
C VAL A 39 -22.73 14.12 -20.29
N LEU A 40 -22.66 14.48 -21.57
CA LEU A 40 -21.42 14.44 -22.35
C LEU A 40 -20.41 15.46 -21.83
N LEU A 41 -20.83 16.67 -21.47
CA LEU A 41 -19.97 17.69 -20.87
C LEU A 41 -19.36 17.20 -19.56
N LEU A 42 -20.16 16.62 -18.66
CA LEU A 42 -19.68 16.04 -17.40
C LEU A 42 -18.70 14.88 -17.65
N THR A 43 -19.02 14.02 -18.61
CA THR A 43 -18.17 12.87 -18.98
C THR A 43 -16.78 13.34 -19.41
N VAL A 44 -16.71 14.35 -20.29
CA VAL A 44 -15.43 14.93 -20.71
C VAL A 44 -14.70 15.54 -19.52
N TYR A 45 -15.39 16.29 -18.66
CA TYR A 45 -14.76 16.96 -17.50
C TYR A 45 -14.23 15.97 -16.45
N TRP A 46 -14.90 14.84 -16.23
CA TRP A 46 -14.41 13.78 -15.38
C TRP A 46 -13.20 13.06 -15.98
N VAL A 47 -13.28 12.64 -17.25
CA VAL A 47 -12.18 11.92 -17.91
C VAL A 47 -10.94 12.79 -18.06
N SER A 48 -11.11 14.09 -18.33
CA SER A 48 -10.00 15.00 -18.53
C SER A 48 -9.45 15.62 -17.24
N GLU A 49 -10.10 15.40 -16.10
CA GLU A 49 -9.80 16.04 -14.80
C GLU A 49 -9.55 17.55 -14.92
N ALA A 50 -10.31 18.23 -15.78
CA ALA A 50 -10.10 19.65 -16.08
C ALA A 50 -10.56 20.53 -14.92
N VAL A 51 -11.63 20.10 -14.25
CA VAL A 51 -12.28 20.72 -13.10
C VAL A 51 -12.33 19.68 -11.96
N PRO A 52 -12.14 20.07 -10.68
CA PRO A 52 -12.24 19.13 -9.56
C PRO A 52 -13.58 18.37 -9.58
N TYR A 53 -13.54 17.05 -9.31
CA TYR A 53 -14.71 16.17 -9.35
C TYR A 53 -15.93 16.75 -8.60
N ALA A 54 -15.72 17.33 -7.41
CA ALA A 54 -16.78 17.96 -6.61
C ALA A 54 -17.46 19.13 -7.33
N VAL A 55 -16.69 19.97 -8.03
CA VAL A 55 -17.21 21.12 -8.76
C VAL A 55 -17.95 20.64 -10.01
N THR A 56 -17.40 19.69 -10.77
CA THR A 56 -18.08 19.08 -11.92
C THR A 56 -19.40 18.44 -11.53
N SER A 57 -19.46 17.73 -10.40
CA SER A 57 -20.69 17.14 -9.89
C SER A 57 -21.77 18.15 -9.49
N LEU A 58 -21.45 19.44 -9.31
CA LEU A 58 -22.43 20.50 -9.03
C LEU A 58 -23.01 21.15 -10.30
N PHE A 59 -22.43 20.90 -11.48
CA PHE A 59 -22.91 21.49 -12.74
C PHE A 59 -24.39 21.18 -13.03
N PRO A 60 -24.91 19.95 -12.81
CA PRO A 60 -26.33 19.65 -13.03
C PRO A 60 -27.27 20.55 -12.23
N LEU A 61 -26.89 20.88 -10.99
CA LEU A 61 -27.69 21.72 -10.10
C LEU A 61 -27.95 23.12 -10.68
N ALA A 62 -27.01 23.66 -11.45
CA ALA A 62 -27.15 24.97 -12.11
C ALA A 62 -27.65 24.86 -13.57
N LEU A 63 -27.15 23.88 -14.33
CA LEU A 63 -27.41 23.77 -15.76
C LEU A 63 -28.78 23.16 -16.10
N PHE A 64 -29.32 22.24 -15.28
CA PHE A 64 -30.64 21.65 -15.53
C PHE A 64 -31.78 22.67 -15.40
N PRO A 65 -31.83 23.55 -14.39
CA PRO A 65 -32.82 24.62 -14.33
C PRO A 65 -32.60 25.65 -15.46
N MET A 66 -31.34 25.99 -15.77
CA MET A 66 -31.01 26.98 -16.80
C MET A 66 -31.43 26.53 -18.20
N LEU A 67 -31.31 25.24 -18.52
CA LEU A 67 -31.76 24.67 -19.79
C LEU A 67 -33.24 24.22 -19.79
N ASN A 68 -33.97 24.53 -18.71
CA ASN A 68 -35.37 24.19 -18.51
C ASN A 68 -35.66 22.69 -18.73
N ILE A 69 -34.84 21.83 -18.09
CA ILE A 69 -34.95 20.36 -18.14
C ILE A 69 -35.69 19.83 -16.92
N LEU A 70 -35.27 20.24 -15.73
CA LEU A 70 -35.82 19.81 -14.45
C LEU A 70 -35.80 20.98 -13.44
N PRO A 71 -36.83 21.15 -12.60
CA PRO A 71 -36.82 22.18 -11.56
C PRO A 71 -35.70 21.95 -10.54
N GLY A 72 -35.16 23.04 -9.99
CA GLY A 72 -34.06 23.01 -9.02
C GLY A 72 -34.35 22.22 -7.74
N ASP A 73 -35.62 22.20 -7.32
CA ASP A 73 -36.07 21.52 -6.11
C ASP A 73 -35.91 19.99 -6.21
N GLU A 74 -36.41 19.39 -7.31
CA GLU A 74 -36.26 17.96 -7.59
C GLU A 74 -34.79 17.52 -7.73
N ILE A 75 -33.94 18.40 -8.26
CA ILE A 75 -32.50 18.13 -8.36
C ILE A 75 -31.87 18.15 -6.97
N GLY A 76 -32.22 19.15 -6.14
CA GLY A 76 -31.69 19.31 -4.79
C GLY A 76 -31.90 18.07 -3.92
N HIS A 77 -33.09 17.45 -3.99
CA HIS A 77 -33.39 16.20 -3.28
C HIS A 77 -32.45 15.04 -3.62
N ASN A 78 -31.92 15.00 -4.85
CA ASN A 78 -30.98 13.96 -5.26
C ASN A 78 -29.57 14.15 -4.67
N TYR A 79 -29.19 15.36 -4.27
CA TYR A 79 -27.89 15.62 -3.65
C TYR A 79 -27.89 15.34 -2.14
N PHE A 80 -29.00 15.62 -1.46
CA PHE A 80 -29.13 15.50 0.01
C PHE A 80 -29.85 14.23 0.46
N LYS A 81 -29.59 13.10 -0.20
CA LYS A 81 -30.10 11.79 0.26
C LYS A 81 -29.43 11.36 1.57
N ASP A 82 -30.14 10.57 2.37
CA ASP A 82 -29.64 10.03 3.66
C ASP A 82 -28.28 9.35 3.53
N ILE A 83 -28.04 8.69 2.40
CA ILE A 83 -26.77 8.04 2.08
C ILE A 83 -25.59 9.03 1.99
N THR A 84 -25.81 10.23 1.45
CA THR A 84 -24.80 11.30 1.38
C THR A 84 -24.49 11.85 2.78
N THR A 85 -25.53 12.03 3.61
CA THR A 85 -25.37 12.49 5.01
C THR A 85 -24.64 11.44 5.85
N LEU A 86 -24.96 10.15 5.68
CA LEU A 86 -24.25 9.04 6.32
C LEU A 86 -22.77 9.04 5.91
N PHE A 87 -22.48 9.23 4.63
CA PHE A 87 -21.10 9.33 4.15
C PHE A 87 -20.35 10.48 4.79
N LEU A 88 -20.94 11.67 4.84
CA LEU A 88 -20.33 12.85 5.47
C LEU A 88 -20.05 12.63 6.96
N GLY A 89 -20.99 12.03 7.69
CA GLY A 89 -20.82 11.67 9.10
C GLY A 89 -19.69 10.66 9.30
N SER A 90 -19.61 9.66 8.43
CA SER A 90 -18.56 8.62 8.49
C SER A 90 -17.16 9.17 8.20
N MET A 91 -17.02 10.10 7.25
CA MET A 91 -15.77 10.82 6.98
C MET A 91 -15.36 11.71 8.15
N THR A 92 -16.32 12.34 8.82
CA THR A 92 -16.05 13.14 10.03
C THR A 92 -15.56 12.26 11.17
N LEU A 93 -16.20 11.10 11.39
CA LEU A 93 -15.77 10.11 12.38
C LEU A 93 -14.37 9.56 12.07
N ALA A 94 -14.10 9.22 10.81
CA ALA A 94 -12.81 8.75 10.34
C ALA A 94 -11.70 9.76 10.62
N HIS A 95 -11.95 11.04 10.31
CA HIS A 95 -11.00 12.13 10.58
C HIS A 95 -10.78 12.35 12.08
N ALA A 96 -11.82 12.22 12.91
CA ALA A 96 -11.68 12.28 14.37
C ALA A 96 -10.81 11.13 14.92
N MET A 97 -11.00 9.90 14.41
CA MET A 97 -10.15 8.75 14.76
C MET A 97 -8.70 8.95 14.30
N GLU A 98 -8.50 9.61 13.16
CA GLU A 98 -7.19 9.97 12.66
C GLU A 98 -6.50 10.99 13.56
N TYR A 99 -7.22 12.03 14.00
CA TYR A 99 -6.72 13.07 14.89
C TYR A 99 -6.21 12.51 16.24
N VAL A 100 -6.88 11.48 16.78
CA VAL A 100 -6.45 10.81 18.02
C VAL A 100 -5.28 9.82 17.77
N HIS A 101 -4.84 9.67 16.51
CA HIS A 101 -3.86 8.68 16.07
C HIS A 101 -4.21 7.25 16.51
N LEU A 102 -5.51 6.94 16.62
CA LEU A 102 -6.00 5.65 17.11
C LEU A 102 -5.48 4.50 16.22
N HIS A 103 -5.49 4.72 14.91
CA HIS A 103 -4.98 3.80 13.90
C HIS A 103 -3.50 3.44 14.13
N ARG A 104 -2.66 4.40 14.54
CA ARG A 104 -1.23 4.17 14.82
C ARG A 104 -1.04 3.33 16.08
N ARG A 105 -1.83 3.60 17.13
CA ARG A 105 -1.79 2.79 18.36
C ARG A 105 -2.20 1.35 18.09
N LEU A 106 -3.26 1.15 17.30
CA LEU A 106 -3.71 -0.17 16.89
C LEU A 106 -2.67 -0.90 16.04
N ALA A 107 -2.03 -0.20 15.10
CA ALA A 107 -0.97 -0.76 14.27
C ALA A 107 0.21 -1.26 15.11
N LEU A 108 0.71 -0.44 16.03
CA LEU A 108 1.82 -0.81 16.91
C LEU A 108 1.45 -1.98 17.84
N PHE A 109 0.21 -2.00 18.35
CA PHE A 109 -0.28 -3.10 19.18
C PHE A 109 -0.29 -4.43 18.42
N VAL A 110 -0.85 -4.45 17.21
CA VAL A 110 -0.94 -5.66 16.40
C VAL A 110 0.45 -6.12 15.94
N LEU A 111 1.34 -5.19 15.55
CA LEU A 111 2.71 -5.54 15.19
C LEU A 111 3.51 -6.10 16.37
N SER A 112 3.29 -5.59 17.58
CA SER A 112 3.90 -6.14 18.79
C SER A 112 3.45 -7.56 19.10
N PHE A 113 2.24 -7.96 18.66
CA PHE A 113 1.71 -9.30 18.87
C PHE A 113 2.24 -10.33 17.84
N VAL A 114 2.50 -9.87 16.61
CA VAL A 114 2.77 -10.72 15.44
C VAL A 114 4.23 -11.21 15.35
N GLY A 115 5.15 -10.65 16.14
CA GLY A 115 6.53 -11.13 16.27
C GLY A 115 7.51 -10.61 15.19
N ALA A 116 8.79 -10.95 15.35
CA ALA A 116 9.92 -10.33 14.63
C ALA A 116 10.29 -10.96 13.27
N SER A 117 9.44 -11.84 12.71
CA SER A 117 9.76 -12.51 11.44
C SER A 117 9.14 -11.79 10.25
N VAL A 118 9.88 -11.70 9.13
CA VAL A 118 9.47 -10.95 7.92
C VAL A 118 8.07 -11.31 7.41
N LYS A 119 7.75 -12.61 7.36
CA LYS A 119 6.44 -13.11 6.87
C LYS A 119 5.29 -12.64 7.76
N TRP A 120 5.49 -12.69 9.07
CA TRP A 120 4.49 -12.28 10.04
C TRP A 120 4.38 -10.76 10.10
N SER A 121 5.49 -10.02 10.12
CA SER A 121 5.46 -8.55 10.05
C SER A 121 4.73 -8.05 8.80
N MET A 122 4.89 -8.72 7.65
CA MET A 122 4.15 -8.40 6.43
C MET A 122 2.64 -8.71 6.59
N ALA A 123 2.28 -9.88 7.14
CA ALA A 123 0.88 -10.23 7.38
C ALA A 123 0.19 -9.29 8.39
N GLY A 124 0.88 -8.92 9.47
CA GLY A 124 0.40 -7.95 10.45
C GLY A 124 0.17 -6.58 9.81
N LEU A 125 1.12 -6.12 9.00
CA LEU A 125 1.00 -4.86 8.27
C LEU A 125 -0.19 -4.88 7.29
N MET A 126 -0.39 -5.97 6.54
CA MET A 126 -1.53 -6.13 5.63
C MET A 126 -2.86 -6.13 6.39
N SER A 127 -2.97 -6.90 7.47
CA SER A 127 -4.19 -6.99 8.28
C SER A 127 -4.57 -5.65 8.89
N VAL A 128 -3.61 -4.93 9.45
CA VAL A 128 -3.82 -3.62 10.05
C VAL A 128 -4.21 -2.60 8.99
N THR A 129 -3.53 -2.62 7.84
CA THR A 129 -3.85 -1.71 6.72
C THR A 129 -5.27 -1.93 6.21
N ALA A 130 -5.67 -3.18 5.99
CA ALA A 130 -7.02 -3.52 5.57
C ALA A 130 -8.08 -3.07 6.59
N PHE A 131 -7.83 -3.31 7.88
CA PHE A 131 -8.75 -2.89 8.93
C PHE A 131 -8.89 -1.36 9.01
N ILE A 132 -7.81 -0.60 8.86
CA ILE A 132 -7.88 0.87 8.88
C ILE A 132 -8.58 1.40 7.63
N SER A 133 -8.33 0.79 6.47
CA SER A 133 -8.96 1.18 5.19
C SER A 133 -10.45 0.87 5.12
N MET A 134 -10.97 0.05 6.04
CA MET A 134 -12.41 -0.18 6.21
C MET A 134 -13.13 1.07 6.75
N TRP A 135 -12.45 1.92 7.52
CA TRP A 135 -13.06 3.07 8.20
C TRP A 135 -12.58 4.42 7.65
N ILE A 136 -11.45 4.43 6.95
CA ILE A 136 -10.81 5.62 6.38
C ILE A 136 -10.65 5.43 4.87
N ASN A 137 -10.58 6.51 4.11
CA ASN A 137 -10.27 6.47 2.68
C ASN A 137 -8.95 5.74 2.39
N ASN A 138 -8.96 4.82 1.42
CA ASN A 138 -7.81 4.01 0.96
C ASN A 138 -6.52 4.82 0.77
N SER A 139 -6.62 6.03 0.21
CA SER A 139 -5.45 6.90 -0.03
C SER A 139 -4.83 7.41 1.28
N ALA A 140 -5.66 7.71 2.29
CA ALA A 140 -5.19 8.14 3.60
C ALA A 140 -4.59 6.97 4.39
N ALA A 141 -5.25 5.79 4.37
CA ALA A 141 -4.73 4.58 4.99
C ALA A 141 -3.34 4.20 4.45
N THR A 142 -3.17 4.26 3.12
CA THR A 142 -1.88 4.00 2.47
C THR A 142 -0.82 5.03 2.88
N SER A 143 -1.17 6.33 2.94
CA SER A 143 -0.24 7.39 3.31
C SER A 143 0.25 7.27 4.76
N ILE A 144 -0.62 6.80 5.66
CA ILE A 144 -0.28 6.53 7.08
C ILE A 144 0.64 5.31 7.20
N MET A 145 0.38 4.26 6.42
CA MET A 145 1.13 3.00 6.49
C MET A 145 2.46 3.03 5.74
N LEU A 146 2.59 3.90 4.74
CA LEU A 146 3.80 4.06 3.96
C LEU A 146 5.07 4.28 4.81
N PRO A 147 5.13 5.28 5.73
CA PRO A 147 6.30 5.45 6.58
C PRO A 147 6.54 4.28 7.54
N VAL A 148 5.47 3.63 8.00
CA VAL A 148 5.57 2.44 8.89
C VAL A 148 6.18 1.26 8.13
N ALA A 149 5.72 1.01 6.91
CA ALA A 149 6.25 -0.04 6.04
C ALA A 149 7.73 0.17 5.74
N ILE A 150 8.13 1.41 5.42
CA ILE A 150 9.53 1.76 5.17
C ILE A 150 10.36 1.52 6.44
N ALA A 151 9.89 1.97 7.61
CA ALA A 151 10.62 1.81 8.87
C ALA A 151 10.86 0.33 9.22
N ILE A 152 9.88 -0.56 8.97
CA ILE A 152 10.04 -2.01 9.20
C ILE A 152 11.09 -2.59 8.25
N VAL A 153 11.01 -2.23 6.97
CA VAL A 153 11.95 -2.74 5.96
C VAL A 153 13.38 -2.28 6.25
N ASP A 154 13.56 -1.02 6.68
CA ASP A 154 14.86 -0.48 7.08
C ASP A 154 15.41 -1.18 8.33
N GLN A 155 14.55 -1.54 9.29
CA GLN A 155 14.96 -2.33 10.47
C GLN A 155 15.41 -3.75 10.08
N LEU A 156 14.71 -4.39 9.14
CA LEU A 156 15.09 -5.71 8.65
C LEU A 156 16.44 -5.67 7.92
N GLU A 157 16.71 -4.62 7.15
CA GLU A 157 18.00 -4.43 6.48
C GLU A 157 19.15 -4.24 7.48
N ASN A 158 18.93 -3.45 8.52
CA ASN A 158 19.94 -3.23 9.56
C ASN A 158 20.21 -4.51 10.36
N TYR A 159 19.16 -5.26 10.70
CA TYR A 159 19.30 -6.56 11.35
C TYR A 159 20.07 -7.57 10.49
N GLU A 160 19.80 -7.60 9.19
CA GLU A 160 20.51 -8.43 8.22
C GLU A 160 22.00 -8.04 8.16
N LYS A 161 22.31 -6.74 8.01
CA LYS A 161 23.70 -6.22 8.01
C LYS A 161 24.46 -6.53 9.29
N GLU A 162 23.85 -6.36 10.45
CA GLU A 162 24.47 -6.68 11.75
C GLU A 162 24.72 -8.18 11.92
N THR A 163 23.79 -9.01 11.47
CA THR A 163 23.95 -10.48 11.47
C THR A 163 25.11 -10.89 10.57
N PHE A 164 25.20 -10.34 9.35
CA PHE A 164 26.32 -10.62 8.44
C PHE A 164 27.67 -10.09 8.97
N SER A 165 27.67 -8.94 9.64
CA SER A 165 28.90 -8.36 10.21
C SER A 165 29.42 -9.16 11.41
N ASN A 166 28.55 -9.83 12.17
CA ASN A 166 28.93 -10.68 13.30
C ASN A 166 29.33 -12.12 12.89
N VAL A 167 29.23 -12.50 11.61
CA VAL A 167 29.42 -13.89 11.14
C VAL A 167 30.83 -14.18 10.53
N GLN A 168 31.81 -13.28 10.60
CA GLN A 168 33.23 -13.59 10.31
C GLN A 168 34.25 -12.67 11.04
N PRO A 169 35.29 -13.20 11.73
CA PRO A 169 35.32 -14.38 12.59
C PRO A 169 35.68 -14.01 14.05
N ALA A 170 35.12 -14.75 15.02
CA ALA A 170 35.78 -14.96 16.30
C ALA A 170 36.94 -15.97 16.10
N GLN A 171 38.00 -15.54 15.43
CA GLN A 171 39.31 -16.20 15.42
C GLN A 171 40.38 -15.11 15.43
N GLU A 172 40.42 -14.33 16.51
CA GLU A 172 41.69 -13.72 16.91
C GLU A 172 42.57 -14.84 17.48
N MET A 173 43.66 -15.07 16.75
CA MET A 173 44.76 -15.95 17.06
C MET A 173 45.36 -15.55 18.42
N VAL A 174 45.02 -16.26 19.49
CA VAL A 174 45.80 -16.22 20.74
C VAL A 174 47.07 -17.04 20.49
N PRO A 175 48.27 -16.46 20.55
CA PRO A 175 49.49 -17.25 20.47
C PRO A 175 49.57 -18.08 21.75
N ILE A 176 49.42 -19.40 21.62
CA ILE A 176 49.71 -20.33 22.69
C ILE A 176 51.24 -20.44 22.72
N ASP A 177 51.88 -19.72 23.64
CA ASP A 177 53.24 -20.02 24.04
C ASP A 177 53.26 -21.45 24.58
N THR A 178 54.05 -22.27 23.92
CA THR A 178 54.57 -23.54 24.41
C THR A 178 55.25 -23.36 25.77
N ASP A 179 55.18 -24.42 26.59
CA ASP A 179 55.99 -24.68 27.79
C ASP A 179 55.35 -24.38 29.16
N VAL A 180 54.38 -25.20 29.59
CA VAL A 180 54.37 -25.66 31.00
C VAL A 180 53.86 -27.11 31.11
N VAL A 181 54.80 -27.98 31.47
CA VAL A 181 54.64 -29.36 31.93
C VAL A 181 53.80 -29.41 33.21
N PHE A 182 52.71 -30.19 33.26
CA PHE A 182 52.42 -31.02 34.43
C PHE A 182 51.40 -32.15 34.13
N ASP A 183 51.99 -33.33 34.03
CA ASP A 183 51.48 -34.69 34.19
C ASP A 183 50.35 -34.83 35.23
N ILE A 184 49.26 -35.57 34.91
CA ILE A 184 48.67 -36.70 35.70
C ILE A 184 47.59 -37.37 34.82
N LYS A 185 47.89 -38.52 34.19
CA LYS A 185 47.03 -39.74 34.25
C LYS A 185 47.68 -40.97 33.58
N THR A 186 48.41 -41.73 34.39
CA THR A 186 48.53 -43.20 34.35
C THR A 186 47.22 -43.81 34.92
N MET A 187 46.67 -44.98 34.60
CA MET A 187 46.90 -46.15 33.73
C MET A 187 45.48 -46.59 33.25
N THR A 188 45.20 -47.53 32.33
CA THR A 188 45.80 -48.83 32.02
C THR A 188 45.15 -49.40 30.72
N GLU A 189 45.89 -50.27 30.02
CA GLU A 189 45.46 -51.37 29.10
C GLU A 189 45.03 -50.98 27.66
N GLU A 190 45.89 -51.15 26.63
CA GLU A 190 46.15 -52.37 25.81
C GLU A 190 44.90 -52.77 24.98
N GLU A 191 44.84 -52.80 23.64
CA GLU A 191 45.73 -53.36 22.63
C GLU A 191 45.28 -52.98 21.18
N ASN A 192 46.24 -52.98 20.25
CA ASN A 192 46.17 -53.39 18.82
C ASN A 192 45.37 -52.62 17.73
N GLU A 193 46.15 -51.82 17.00
CA GLU A 193 46.35 -51.76 15.54
C GLU A 193 45.31 -52.28 14.51
N ASN A 194 45.14 -51.40 13.52
CA ASN A 194 44.97 -51.61 12.08
C ASN A 194 43.57 -51.83 11.46
N LYS A 195 43.12 -50.74 10.81
CA LYS A 195 42.67 -50.63 9.41
C LYS A 195 41.46 -51.47 8.98
N GLY A 196 40.34 -50.76 8.80
CA GLY A 196 39.85 -50.48 7.45
C GLY A 196 38.61 -51.25 6.96
N ILE A 197 37.69 -50.43 6.40
CA ILE A 197 36.79 -50.72 5.27
C ILE A 197 35.41 -51.35 5.60
N LEU A 198 34.40 -50.46 5.65
CA LEU A 198 32.97 -50.56 5.21
C LEU A 198 32.16 -49.63 6.13
N GLN A 199 31.98 -48.35 5.83
CA GLN A 199 31.03 -47.81 4.85
C GLN A 199 29.65 -48.50 4.94
N ASN A 200 28.66 -47.83 5.53
CA ASN A 200 27.38 -47.45 4.90
C ASN A 200 26.33 -47.09 5.96
N THR A 201 25.90 -45.82 6.01
CA THR A 201 24.47 -45.46 5.95
C THR A 201 24.39 -44.00 5.53
N ASN A 202 23.90 -43.80 4.31
CA ASN A 202 23.67 -42.51 3.67
C ASN A 202 22.46 -41.79 4.28
N THR A 203 22.58 -40.48 4.48
CA THR A 203 21.54 -39.52 4.07
C THR A 203 22.22 -38.20 3.71
N ASN A 204 22.46 -38.04 2.40
CA ASN A 204 22.77 -36.77 1.77
C ASN A 204 21.48 -35.95 1.68
N MET A 205 21.44 -34.78 2.30
CA MET A 205 20.83 -33.58 1.73
C MET A 205 21.78 -32.43 2.07
N ASN A 206 22.58 -32.07 1.07
CA ASN A 206 23.50 -30.95 1.10
C ASN A 206 22.68 -29.66 0.99
N ASP A 207 22.39 -29.02 2.13
CA ASP A 207 22.29 -27.57 2.16
C ASP A 207 23.72 -27.05 2.39
N GLU A 208 24.46 -26.86 1.30
CA GLU A 208 25.72 -26.11 1.34
C GLU A 208 25.42 -24.68 1.81
N LEU A 209 25.69 -24.42 3.10
CA LEU A 209 26.10 -23.09 3.55
C LEU A 209 27.39 -22.75 2.82
N THR A 210 27.29 -22.15 1.63
CA THR A 210 28.45 -21.56 0.97
C THR A 210 28.94 -20.37 1.81
N PRO A 211 30.20 -20.36 2.27
CA PRO A 211 30.77 -19.19 2.92
C PRO A 211 30.82 -18.04 1.91
N PHE A 212 30.31 -16.87 2.29
CA PHE A 212 30.30 -15.68 1.45
C PHE A 212 31.74 -15.28 1.09
N ASN A 213 32.06 -15.42 -0.20
CA ASN A 213 33.33 -14.98 -0.76
C ASN A 213 33.14 -13.52 -1.17
N ASN A 214 33.86 -12.58 -0.55
CA ASN A 214 33.72 -11.14 -0.80
C ASN A 214 34.02 -10.78 -2.27
N SER A 215 33.01 -10.86 -3.14
CA SER A 215 33.07 -10.46 -4.53
C SER A 215 32.14 -9.27 -4.76
N PRO A 216 32.53 -8.23 -5.52
CA PRO A 216 31.70 -7.04 -5.75
C PRO A 216 30.31 -7.31 -6.34
N GLY A 217 30.06 -8.52 -6.84
CA GLY A 217 28.72 -8.99 -7.26
C GLY A 217 27.73 -9.25 -6.10
N ASP A 218 28.21 -9.57 -4.89
CA ASP A 218 27.33 -9.92 -3.77
C ASP A 218 26.67 -8.71 -3.13
N HIS A 219 27.35 -7.56 -3.08
CA HIS A 219 26.75 -6.30 -2.66
C HIS A 219 25.65 -5.82 -3.61
N HIS A 220 25.80 -6.03 -4.93
CA HIS A 220 24.75 -5.68 -5.88
C HIS A 220 23.52 -6.57 -5.71
N LYS A 221 23.72 -7.86 -5.38
CA LYS A 221 22.66 -8.84 -5.17
C LYS A 221 21.89 -8.58 -3.87
N SER A 222 22.55 -8.17 -2.78
CA SER A 222 21.89 -7.82 -1.51
C SER A 222 21.06 -6.53 -1.61
N ILE A 223 21.57 -5.50 -2.28
CA ILE A 223 20.83 -4.26 -2.55
C ILE A 223 19.56 -4.54 -3.37
N PHE A 224 19.66 -5.41 -4.39
CA PHE A 224 18.53 -5.77 -5.23
C PHE A 224 17.46 -6.57 -4.46
N ASN A 225 17.87 -7.46 -3.54
CA ASN A 225 16.95 -8.20 -2.67
C ASN A 225 16.22 -7.27 -1.69
N TYR A 226 16.92 -6.30 -1.11
CA TYR A 226 16.30 -5.28 -0.26
C TYR A 226 15.28 -4.43 -1.02
N GLN A 227 15.61 -3.97 -2.23
CA GLN A 227 14.66 -3.21 -3.06
C GLN A 227 13.40 -4.02 -3.39
N LYS A 228 13.55 -5.32 -3.66
CA LYS A 228 12.41 -6.24 -3.87
C LYS A 228 11.58 -6.39 -2.60
N LEU A 229 12.20 -6.57 -1.45
CA LEU A 229 11.52 -6.68 -0.17
C LEU A 229 10.74 -5.40 0.16
N LYS A 230 11.37 -4.23 -0.05
CA LYS A 230 10.72 -2.91 0.08
C LYS A 230 9.52 -2.78 -0.85
N CYS A 231 9.68 -3.06 -2.14
CA CYS A 231 8.57 -3.03 -3.09
C CYS A 231 7.45 -4.00 -2.67
N GLY A 232 7.79 -5.19 -2.18
CA GLY A 232 6.83 -6.17 -1.68
C GLY A 232 5.98 -5.63 -0.55
N PHE A 233 6.59 -5.03 0.47
CA PHE A 233 5.88 -4.40 1.59
C PHE A 233 4.99 -3.24 1.13
N LEU A 234 5.47 -2.38 0.22
CA LEU A 234 4.71 -1.24 -0.28
C LEU A 234 3.49 -1.67 -1.11
N ILE A 235 3.66 -2.64 -2.00
CA ILE A 235 2.57 -3.21 -2.81
C ILE A 235 1.57 -3.92 -1.90
N ALA A 236 2.05 -4.66 -0.89
CA ALA A 236 1.19 -5.35 0.07
C ALA A 236 0.29 -4.37 0.83
N VAL A 237 0.83 -3.23 1.28
CA VAL A 237 0.05 -2.15 1.92
C VAL A 237 -0.98 -1.58 0.94
N ALA A 238 -0.58 -1.20 -0.27
CA ALA A 238 -1.49 -0.61 -1.25
C ALA A 238 -2.66 -1.54 -1.61
N TYR A 239 -2.38 -2.83 -1.80
CA TYR A 239 -3.41 -3.82 -2.12
C TYR A 239 -4.32 -4.12 -0.92
N SER A 240 -3.75 -4.19 0.28
CA SER A 240 -4.53 -4.40 1.51
C SER A 240 -5.45 -3.23 1.81
N ALA A 241 -5.01 -1.99 1.55
CA ALA A 241 -5.87 -0.81 1.67
C ALA A 241 -7.04 -0.90 0.68
N ALA A 242 -6.77 -1.22 -0.59
CA ALA A 242 -7.83 -1.39 -1.59
C ALA A 242 -8.85 -2.47 -1.18
N LEU A 243 -8.39 -3.63 -0.71
CA LEU A 243 -9.28 -4.70 -0.22
C LEU A 243 -10.08 -4.31 1.02
N GLY A 244 -9.44 -3.63 1.98
CA GLY A 244 -10.10 -3.16 3.20
C GLY A 244 -11.26 -2.22 2.90
N GLY A 245 -11.08 -1.29 1.95
CA GLY A 245 -12.12 -0.35 1.55
C GLY A 245 -13.34 -0.99 0.86
N LEU A 246 -13.23 -2.23 0.35
CA LEU A 246 -14.37 -2.96 -0.21
C LEU A 246 -15.29 -3.54 0.87
N THR A 247 -14.80 -3.75 2.08
CA THR A 247 -15.51 -4.51 3.12
C THR A 247 -16.67 -3.74 3.76
N THR A 248 -16.62 -2.41 3.78
CA THR A 248 -17.66 -1.56 4.35
C THR A 248 -18.28 -0.65 3.34
N LEU A 249 -19.50 -0.24 3.66
CA LEU A 249 -20.20 0.82 2.95
C LEU A 249 -19.40 2.13 2.91
N VAL A 250 -18.73 2.48 4.02
CA VAL A 250 -17.99 3.74 4.17
C VAL A 250 -16.63 3.73 3.47
N GLY A 251 -16.03 2.55 3.29
CA GLY A 251 -14.63 2.41 2.86
C GLY A 251 -14.35 2.97 1.45
N THR A 252 -15.30 2.85 0.52
CA THR A 252 -15.11 3.35 -0.86
C THR A 252 -16.37 4.00 -1.44
N GLY A 253 -16.17 5.05 -2.25
CA GLY A 253 -17.25 5.78 -2.92
C GLY A 253 -18.21 4.90 -3.76
N PRO A 254 -17.74 3.91 -4.53
CA PRO A 254 -18.60 3.00 -5.27
C PRO A 254 -19.59 2.20 -4.39
N ASN A 255 -19.19 1.76 -3.19
CA ASN A 255 -20.07 1.01 -2.29
C ASN A 255 -21.30 1.83 -1.89
N ILE A 256 -21.08 3.12 -1.64
CA ILE A 256 -22.11 4.09 -1.26
C ILE A 256 -23.05 4.35 -2.42
N PHE A 257 -22.49 4.49 -3.62
CA PHE A 257 -23.27 4.68 -4.85
C PHE A 257 -24.19 3.49 -5.08
N VAL A 258 -23.67 2.26 -5.01
CA VAL A 258 -24.47 1.03 -5.19
C VAL A 258 -25.60 0.96 -4.17
N LYS A 259 -25.33 1.21 -2.88
CA LYS A 259 -26.39 1.27 -1.88
C LYS A 259 -27.44 2.34 -2.21
N GLY A 260 -27.01 3.51 -2.68
CA GLY A 260 -27.90 4.58 -3.11
C GLY A 260 -28.82 4.20 -4.29
N PHE A 261 -28.47 3.20 -5.10
CA PHE A 261 -29.37 2.62 -6.12
C PHE A 261 -30.30 1.54 -5.56
N ILE A 262 -29.83 0.75 -4.59
CA ILE A 262 -30.64 -0.30 -3.97
C ILE A 262 -31.75 0.30 -3.09
N ASP A 263 -31.46 1.44 -2.44
CA ASP A 263 -32.40 2.12 -1.54
C ASP A 263 -33.38 3.07 -2.29
N GLN A 264 -33.32 3.16 -3.63
CA GLN A 264 -34.24 3.94 -4.49
C GLN A 264 -35.41 3.09 -4.98
#